data_AF-A0A4U9H859-F1
#
_entry.id   AF-A0A4U9H859-F1
#
_cell.length_a   1.000
_cell.length_b   1.000
_cell.length_c   1.000
_cell.angle_alpha   90.00
_cell.angle_beta   90.00
_cell.angle_gamma   90.00
#
_symmetry.space_group_name_H-M   'P 1'
#
loop_
_entity.id
_entity.type
_entity.pdbx_description
1 polymer ?
#
loop_
_entity_poly.entity_id
_entity_poly.type
_entity_poly.pdbx_seq_one_letter_code
_entity_poly.pdbx_strand_id
1 'polypeptide(L)'
;MIAGAALFFIYAASVFCLWGIGAALIDPPWQALLLFPFGLRMGILLQSPRRYWPGILLADVLLILLLADQFGATRALWASLTVLALTVLLSCAASPWLLRHQQSDSEWRWPLQQGAVLALAAVLQAAVWQLFSGDGARALLLGLTGGFTIAPTCLLLWHYLARQIWVPLEPG
;
A
#
# COMPACT_ATOMS: atom_id res chain seq x y z
N MET A 1 10.02 -8.14 19.72
CA MET A 1 9.47 -6.78 19.98
C MET A 1 10.27 -5.71 19.25
N ILE A 2 11.61 -5.72 19.31
CA ILE A 2 12.48 -4.73 18.64
C ILE A 2 12.21 -4.61 17.13
N ALA A 3 12.16 -5.74 16.40
CA ALA A 3 11.92 -5.72 14.96
C ALA A 3 10.54 -5.12 14.56
N GLY A 4 9.52 -5.30 15.39
CA GLY A 4 8.19 -4.74 15.13
C GLY A 4 8.15 -3.21 15.29
N ALA A 5 8.84 -2.70 16.32
CA ALA A 5 8.96 -1.26 16.55
C ALA A 5 9.82 -0.58 15.46
N ALA A 6 10.92 -1.21 15.04
CA ALA A 6 11.73 -0.72 13.94
C ALA A 6 10.94 -0.66 12.63
N LEU A 7 10.19 -1.72 12.32
CA LEU A 7 9.35 -1.76 11.11
C LEU A 7 8.24 -0.71 11.15
N PHE A 8 7.59 -0.53 12.31
CA PHE A 8 6.63 0.55 12.53
C PHE A 8 7.25 1.91 12.23
N PHE A 9 8.42 2.22 12.78
CA PHE A 9 9.05 3.54 12.63
C PHE A 9 9.49 3.80 11.19
N ILE A 10 10.14 2.82 10.55
CA ILE A 10 10.59 2.93 9.15
C ILE A 10 9.38 3.11 8.23
N TYR A 11 8.34 2.29 8.39
CA TYR A 11 7.14 2.40 7.57
C TYR A 11 6.39 3.71 7.82
N ALA A 12 6.25 4.14 9.08
CA ALA A 12 5.64 5.42 9.44
C ALA A 12 6.38 6.61 8.78
N ALA A 13 7.71 6.60 8.81
CA ALA A 13 8.53 7.61 8.14
C ALA A 13 8.35 7.56 6.62
N SER A 14 8.38 6.37 6.00
CA SER A 14 8.18 6.22 4.56
C SER A 14 6.80 6.71 4.11
N VAL A 15 5.73 6.29 4.79
CA VAL A 15 4.36 6.67 4.43
C VAL A 15 4.12 8.16 4.65
N PHE A 16 4.71 8.76 5.68
CA PHE A 16 4.67 10.20 5.91
C PHE A 16 5.40 10.98 4.81
N CYS A 17 6.61 10.55 4.43
CA CYS A 17 7.37 11.18 3.34
C CYS A 17 6.63 11.07 1.99
N LEU A 18 6.08 9.89 1.68
CA LEU A 18 5.32 9.66 0.45
C LEU A 18 4.01 10.47 0.42
N TRP A 19 3.34 10.60 1.56
CA TRP A 19 2.22 11.53 1.69
C TRP A 19 2.67 12.97 1.44
N GLY A 20 3.79 13.42 2.03
CA GLY A 20 4.31 14.78 1.84
C GLY A 20 4.61 15.10 0.37
N ILE A 21 5.20 14.16 -0.37
CA ILE A 21 5.40 14.29 -1.82
C ILE A 21 4.04 14.36 -2.55
N GLY A 22 3.11 13.46 -2.21
CA GLY A 22 1.77 13.44 -2.80
C GLY A 22 0.97 14.71 -2.55
N ALA A 23 1.11 15.31 -1.36
CA ALA A 23 0.44 16.54 -0.97
C ALA A 23 0.95 17.75 -1.78
N ALA A 24 2.18 17.70 -2.32
CA ALA A 24 2.68 18.72 -3.24
C ALA A 24 2.15 18.57 -4.67
N LEU A 25 1.59 17.41 -5.03
CA LEU A 25 1.11 17.08 -6.38
C LEU A 25 -0.40 17.21 -6.54
N ILE A 26 -1.16 17.13 -5.44
CA ILE A 26 -2.62 17.00 -5.46
C ILE A 26 -3.25 17.94 -4.43
N ASP A 27 -4.15 18.78 -4.91
CA ASP A 27 -5.11 19.51 -4.08
C ASP A 27 -6.46 18.77 -4.10
N PRO A 28 -7.04 18.38 -2.94
CA PRO A 28 -6.65 18.64 -1.55
C PRO A 28 -5.67 17.62 -0.92
N PRO A 29 -4.91 17.99 0.13
CA PRO A 29 -3.79 17.20 0.67
C PRO A 29 -4.20 15.87 1.32
N TRP A 30 -5.47 15.71 1.71
CA TRP A 30 -5.97 14.43 2.23
C TRP A 30 -6.15 13.38 1.12
N GLN A 31 -6.35 13.79 -0.14
CA GLN A 31 -6.45 12.87 -1.28
C GLN A 31 -5.08 12.27 -1.65
N ALA A 32 -3.98 12.90 -1.24
CA ALA A 32 -2.64 12.36 -1.45
C ALA A 32 -2.44 10.99 -0.78
N LEU A 33 -3.23 10.65 0.25
CA LEU A 33 -3.23 9.31 0.86
C LEU A 33 -3.61 8.20 -0.12
N LEU A 34 -4.40 8.53 -1.14
CA LEU A 34 -4.91 7.60 -2.15
C LEU A 34 -3.91 7.30 -3.25
N LEU A 35 -2.84 8.08 -3.35
CA LEU A 35 -1.80 7.98 -4.36
C LEU A 35 -0.66 7.07 -3.84
N PHE A 36 0.41 7.66 -3.31
CA PHE A 36 1.61 6.92 -2.93
C PHE A 36 1.47 6.10 -1.64
N PRO A 37 0.87 6.60 -0.55
CA PRO A 37 0.66 5.82 0.66
C PRO A 37 -0.16 4.55 0.41
N PHE A 38 -1.22 4.65 -0.39
CA PHE A 38 -2.01 3.50 -0.85
C PHE A 38 -1.15 2.45 -1.59
N GLY A 39 -0.34 2.89 -2.55
CA GLY A 39 0.53 2.01 -3.34
C GLY A 39 1.56 1.27 -2.46
N LEU A 40 2.21 1.99 -1.55
CA LEU A 40 3.16 1.41 -0.58
C LEU A 40 2.49 0.36 0.29
N ARG A 41 1.32 0.68 0.86
CA ARG A 41 0.56 -0.23 1.71
C ARG A 41 0.21 -1.52 0.98
N MET A 42 -0.32 -1.43 -0.24
CA MET A 42 -0.67 -2.61 -1.03
C MET A 42 0.56 -3.43 -1.41
N GLY A 43 1.65 -2.79 -1.81
CA GLY A 43 2.92 -3.47 -2.11
C GLY A 43 3.44 -4.26 -0.92
N ILE A 44 3.44 -3.67 0.28
CA ILE A 44 3.97 -4.32 1.48
C ILE A 44 3.00 -5.37 2.04
N LEU A 45 1.68 -5.14 2.04
CA LEU A 45 0.71 -6.13 2.55
C LEU A 45 0.68 -7.41 1.70
N LEU A 46 0.87 -7.29 0.38
CA LEU A 46 0.92 -8.46 -0.51
C LEU A 46 2.21 -9.28 -0.37
N GLN A 47 3.31 -8.66 0.07
CA GLN A 47 4.62 -9.31 0.18
C GLN A 47 5.00 -9.72 1.61
N SER A 48 4.50 -9.02 2.63
CA SER A 48 4.88 -9.24 4.03
C SER A 48 4.05 -10.34 4.70
N PRO A 49 4.66 -11.18 5.56
CA PRO A 49 3.91 -12.18 6.31
C PRO A 49 3.02 -11.52 7.37
N ARG A 50 1.86 -12.13 7.61
CA ARG A 50 0.76 -11.59 8.47
C ARG A 50 1.19 -11.17 9.87
N ARG A 51 2.29 -11.71 10.39
CA ARG A 51 2.85 -11.35 11.71
C ARG A 51 3.26 -9.88 11.81
N TYR A 52 3.67 -9.23 10.71
CA TYR A 52 4.15 -7.84 10.72
C TYR A 52 3.07 -6.81 10.34
N TRP A 53 1.91 -7.25 9.88
CA TRP A 53 0.78 -6.39 9.53
C TRP A 53 0.34 -5.42 10.64
N PRO A 54 0.24 -5.79 11.93
CA PRO A 54 -0.28 -4.86 12.93
C PRO A 54 0.60 -3.61 13.08
N GLY A 55 1.92 -3.71 12.91
CA GLY A 55 2.80 -2.54 12.94
C GLY A 55 2.54 -1.59 11.76
N ILE A 56 2.37 -2.14 10.56
CA ILE A 56 2.08 -1.38 9.34
C ILE A 56 0.73 -0.67 9.47
N LEU A 57 -0.30 -1.40 9.89
CA LEU A 57 -1.65 -0.86 10.05
C LEU A 57 -1.73 0.22 11.12
N LEU A 58 -0.99 0.06 12.22
CA LEU A 58 -0.94 1.07 13.28
C LEU A 58 -0.32 2.38 12.77
N ALA A 59 0.69 2.31 11.91
CA ALA A 59 1.31 3.48 11.29
C ALA A 59 0.36 4.16 10.28
N ASP A 60 -0.36 3.41 9.45
CA ASP A 60 -1.38 3.97 8.56
C ASP A 60 -2.50 4.68 9.34
N VAL A 61 -3.00 4.04 10.41
CA VAL A 61 -4.04 4.64 11.28
C VAL A 61 -3.50 5.90 11.94
N LEU A 62 -2.28 5.86 12.48
CA LEU A 62 -1.66 7.03 13.09
C LEU A 62 -1.55 8.20 12.10
N LEU A 63 -1.11 7.95 10.87
CA LEU A 63 -1.03 8.98 9.83
C LEU A 63 -2.43 9.56 9.51
N ILE A 64 -3.44 8.70 9.34
CA ILE A 64 -4.82 9.13 9.07
C ILE A 64 -5.35 10.01 10.21
N LEU A 65 -5.12 9.62 11.47
CA LEU A 65 -5.55 10.37 12.64
C LEU A 65 -4.87 11.74 12.71
N LEU A 66 -3.54 11.79 12.49
CA LEU A 66 -2.79 13.05 12.48
C LEU A 66 -3.29 13.99 11.38
N LEU A 67 -3.59 13.46 10.19
CA LEU A 67 -4.11 14.27 9.08
C LEU A 67 -5.54 14.76 9.34
N ALA A 68 -6.37 13.92 9.94
CA ALA A 68 -7.73 14.31 10.29
C ALA A 68 -7.76 15.42 11.34
N ASP A 69 -6.86 15.37 12.32
CA ASP A 69 -6.68 16.40 13.33
C ASP A 69 -6.20 17.72 12.70
N GLN A 70 -5.17 17.66 11.86
CA GLN A 70 -4.60 18.85 11.20
C GLN A 70 -5.55 19.55 10.23
N PHE A 71 -6.33 18.79 9.45
CA PHE A 71 -7.21 19.34 8.40
C PHE A 71 -8.70 19.38 8.79
N GLY A 72 -9.07 18.95 10.00
CA GLY A 72 -10.46 18.95 10.50
C GLY A 72 -11.43 18.10 9.67
N ALA A 73 -10.94 17.11 8.92
CA ALA A 73 -11.68 16.41 7.88
C ALA A 73 -12.31 15.09 8.38
N THR A 74 -13.27 15.17 9.30
CA THR A 74 -13.90 13.99 9.93
C THR A 74 -14.54 13.01 8.92
N ARG A 75 -15.18 13.52 7.86
CA ARG A 75 -15.75 12.66 6.82
C ARG A 75 -14.66 11.89 6.04
N ALA A 76 -13.53 12.56 5.77
CA ALA A 76 -12.41 11.95 5.06
C ALA A 76 -11.65 10.93 5.93
N LEU A 77 -11.63 11.13 7.25
CA LEU A 77 -11.14 10.12 8.21
C LEU A 77 -11.94 8.82 8.09
N TRP A 78 -13.28 8.88 8.12
CA TRP A 78 -14.10 7.67 8.03
C TRP A 78 -13.95 6.97 6.67
N ALA A 79 -13.87 7.74 5.59
CA ALA A 79 -13.62 7.18 4.26
C ALA A 79 -12.22 6.52 4.16
N SER A 80 -11.16 7.15 4.67
CA SER A 80 -9.80 6.55 4.63
C SER A 80 -9.67 5.31 5.53
N LEU A 81 -10.31 5.30 6.71
CA LEU A 81 -10.36 4.12 7.58
C LEU A 81 -11.16 2.97 6.96
N THR A 82 -12.28 3.26 6.28
CA THR A 82 -13.06 2.23 5.57
C THR A 82 -12.30 1.67 4.37
N VAL A 83 -11.58 2.50 3.60
CA VAL A 83 -10.66 2.03 2.55
C VAL A 83 -9.56 1.15 3.15
N LEU A 84 -8.95 1.55 4.27
CA LEU A 84 -7.94 0.74 4.97
C LEU A 84 -8.52 -0.63 5.35
N ALA A 85 -9.69 -0.68 5.97
CA ALA A 85 -10.33 -1.93 6.37
C ALA A 85 -10.64 -2.83 5.16
N LEU A 86 -11.23 -2.29 4.10
CA LEU A 86 -11.58 -3.07 2.90
C LEU A 86 -10.35 -3.61 2.17
N THR A 87 -9.30 -2.80 2.03
CA THR A 87 -8.07 -3.21 1.36
C THR A 87 -7.32 -4.27 2.15
N VAL A 88 -7.33 -4.20 3.49
CA VAL A 88 -6.79 -5.26 4.36
C VAL A 88 -7.58 -6.55 4.24
N LEU A 89 -8.92 -6.47 4.21
CA LEU A 89 -9.77 -7.65 4.00
C LEU A 89 -9.51 -8.29 2.63
N LEU A 90 -9.38 -7.47 1.57
CA LEU A 90 -9.01 -7.93 0.24
C LEU A 90 -7.65 -8.62 0.25
N SER A 91 -6.61 -8.00 0.84
CA SER A 91 -5.28 -8.61 0.95
C SER A 91 -5.30 -9.90 1.78
N CYS A 92 -6.11 -9.97 2.83
CA CYS A 92 -6.27 -11.16 3.65
C CYS A 92 -6.91 -12.32 2.87
N ALA A 93 -7.93 -12.02 2.05
CA ALA A 93 -8.60 -12.98 1.18
C ALA A 93 -7.75 -13.38 -0.04
N ALA A 94 -7.00 -12.44 -0.61
CA ALA A 94 -6.13 -12.67 -1.75
C ALA A 94 -4.88 -13.46 -1.38
N SER A 95 -4.32 -13.25 -0.18
CA SER A 95 -3.10 -13.92 0.30
C SER A 95 -3.11 -15.46 0.15
N PRO A 96 -4.11 -16.23 0.62
CA PRO A 96 -4.15 -17.67 0.44
C PRO A 96 -4.36 -18.10 -1.01
N TRP A 97 -5.05 -17.29 -1.82
CA TRP A 97 -5.23 -17.55 -3.25
C TRP A 97 -3.92 -17.33 -4.03
N LEU A 98 -3.18 -16.28 -3.68
CA LEU A 98 -1.89 -15.92 -4.25
C LEU A 98 -0.81 -16.95 -3.91
N LEU A 99 -0.79 -17.44 -2.67
CA LEU A 99 0.14 -18.49 -2.22
C LEU A 99 -0.08 -19.83 -2.94
N ARG A 100 -1.34 -20.20 -3.20
CA ARG A 100 -1.66 -21.40 -3.99
C ARG A 100 -1.21 -21.28 -5.44
N HIS A 101 -1.35 -20.10 -6.04
CA HIS A 101 -0.90 -19.85 -7.41
C HIS A 101 0.62 -19.65 -7.54
N GLN A 102 1.30 -19.26 -6.46
CA GLN A 102 2.76 -19.14 -6.42
C GLN A 102 3.47 -20.50 -6.62
N GLN A 103 2.84 -21.61 -6.22
CA GLN A 103 3.38 -22.96 -6.39
C GLN A 103 3.33 -23.47 -7.84
N SER A 104 2.65 -22.76 -8.75
CA SER A 104 2.47 -23.18 -10.14
C SER A 104 3.44 -22.42 -11.06
N ASP A 105 4.72 -22.81 -11.06
CA ASP A 105 5.84 -22.68 -12.04
C ASP A 105 5.97 -21.50 -13.05
N SER A 106 5.09 -20.50 -13.07
CA SER A 106 5.09 -19.43 -14.08
C SER A 106 5.41 -18.08 -13.45
N GLU A 107 6.69 -17.70 -13.53
CA GLU A 107 7.26 -16.51 -12.88
C GLU A 107 6.55 -15.19 -13.26
N TRP A 108 5.96 -15.13 -14.46
CA TRP A 108 5.25 -13.96 -14.99
C TRP A 108 3.81 -13.82 -14.49
N ARG A 109 3.17 -14.91 -14.05
CA ARG A 109 1.77 -14.88 -13.59
C ARG A 109 1.65 -14.25 -12.21
N TRP A 110 2.65 -14.44 -11.37
CA TRP A 110 2.69 -13.90 -10.02
C TRP A 110 2.63 -12.35 -9.97
N PRO A 111 3.46 -11.59 -10.72
CA PRO A 111 3.34 -10.12 -10.74
C PRO A 111 2.04 -9.64 -11.37
N LEU A 112 1.53 -10.34 -12.39
CA LEU A 112 0.22 -10.02 -13.00
C LEU A 112 -0.93 -10.17 -12.00
N GLN A 113 -0.91 -11.23 -11.18
CA GLN A 113 -1.92 -11.44 -10.15
C GLN A 113 -1.87 -10.39 -9.04
N GLN A 114 -0.68 -9.96 -8.63
CA GLN A 114 -0.55 -8.85 -7.68
C GLN A 114 -1.06 -7.53 -8.28
N GLY A 115 -0.77 -7.28 -9.56
CA GLY A 115 -1.33 -6.15 -10.29
C GLY A 115 -2.85 -6.19 -10.37
N ALA A 116 -3.45 -7.38 -10.55
CA ALA A 116 -4.89 -7.55 -10.55
C ALA A 116 -5.52 -7.28 -9.17
N VAL A 117 -4.89 -7.77 -8.08
CA VAL A 117 -5.35 -7.48 -6.71
C VAL A 117 -5.23 -6.00 -6.38
N LEU A 118 -4.16 -5.35 -6.82
CA LEU A 118 -3.99 -3.90 -6.70
C LEU A 118 -5.06 -3.12 -7.47
N ALA A 119 -5.37 -3.52 -8.71
CA ALA A 119 -6.42 -2.90 -9.51
C ALA A 119 -7.80 -3.05 -8.83
N LEU A 120 -8.11 -4.22 -8.28
CA LEU A 120 -9.32 -4.45 -7.48
C LEU A 120 -9.34 -3.57 -6.22
N ALA A 121 -8.20 -3.43 -5.54
CA ALA A 121 -8.08 -2.54 -4.38
C ALA A 121 -8.32 -1.07 -4.75
N ALA A 122 -7.84 -0.62 -5.92
CA ALA A 122 -8.07 0.73 -6.43
C ALA A 122 -9.55 0.96 -6.77
N VAL A 123 -10.24 -0.04 -7.34
CA VAL A 123 -11.69 0.02 -7.59
C VAL A 123 -12.47 0.09 -6.28
N LEU A 124 -12.11 -0.70 -5.27
CA LEU A 124 -12.73 -0.62 -3.94
C LEU A 124 -12.52 0.74 -3.31
N GLN A 125 -11.30 1.28 -3.38
CA GLN A 125 -11.00 2.64 -2.92
C GLN A 125 -11.87 3.68 -3.62
N ALA A 126 -12.02 3.58 -4.94
CA ALA A 126 -12.86 4.47 -5.73
C ALA A 126 -14.34 4.38 -5.34
N ALA A 127 -14.85 3.17 -5.12
CA ALA A 127 -16.23 2.94 -4.71
C ALA A 127 -16.53 3.58 -3.34
N VAL A 128 -15.63 3.43 -2.37
CA VAL A 128 -15.77 4.10 -1.07
C VAL A 128 -15.81 5.62 -1.25
N TRP A 129 -14.88 6.20 -2.00
CA TRP A 129 -14.86 7.65 -2.20
C TRP A 129 -16.04 8.19 -3.00
N GLN A 130 -16.59 7.39 -3.92
CA GLN A 130 -17.83 7.73 -4.61
C GLN A 130 -18.99 7.88 -3.61
N LEU A 131 -19.08 6.99 -2.61
CA LEU A 131 -20.14 7.01 -1.60
C LEU A 131 -19.99 8.15 -0.59
N PHE A 132 -18.76 8.54 -0.23
CA PHE A 132 -18.52 9.58 0.78
C PHE A 132 -18.43 11.00 0.22
N SER A 133 -17.87 11.17 -0.99
CA SER A 133 -17.49 12.48 -1.54
C SER A 133 -17.94 12.71 -2.98
N GLY A 134 -18.43 11.69 -3.70
CA GLY A 134 -18.82 11.80 -5.11
C GLY A 134 -17.64 11.85 -6.11
N ASP A 135 -16.40 11.87 -5.62
CA ASP A 135 -15.15 12.02 -6.39
C ASP A 135 -14.44 10.67 -6.65
N GLY A 136 -15.21 9.60 -6.90
CA GLY A 136 -14.67 8.25 -7.08
C GLY A 136 -13.76 8.11 -8.29
N ALA A 137 -14.01 8.84 -9.38
CA ALA A 137 -13.16 8.81 -10.57
C ALA A 137 -11.74 9.30 -10.29
N ARG A 138 -11.60 10.39 -9.50
CA ARG A 138 -10.29 10.89 -9.06
C ARG A 138 -9.61 9.88 -8.15
N ALA A 139 -10.33 9.33 -7.18
CA ALA A 139 -9.80 8.30 -6.29
C ALA A 139 -9.31 7.02 -7.01
N LEU A 140 -9.97 6.66 -8.12
CA LEU A 140 -9.55 5.54 -8.99
C LEU A 140 -8.24 5.85 -9.70
N LEU A 141 -8.15 7.04 -10.33
CA LEU A 141 -6.93 7.47 -11.02
C LEU A 141 -5.76 7.55 -10.05
N LEU A 142 -5.96 8.15 -8.87
CA LEU A 142 -4.94 8.23 -7.82
C LEU A 142 -4.50 6.84 -7.34
N GLY A 143 -5.46 5.94 -7.06
CA GLY A 143 -5.15 4.58 -6.62
C GLY A 143 -4.40 3.75 -7.66
N LEU A 144 -4.78 3.85 -8.93
CA LEU A 144 -4.10 3.14 -10.02
C LEU A 144 -2.72 3.71 -10.28
N THR A 145 -2.58 5.04 -10.35
CA THR A 145 -1.28 5.68 -10.61
C THR A 145 -0.30 5.46 -9.46
N GLY A 146 -0.71 5.69 -8.22
CA GLY A 146 0.13 5.44 -7.05
C GLY A 146 0.43 3.96 -6.82
N GLY A 147 -0.56 3.10 -7.08
CA GLY A 147 -0.41 1.66 -7.01
C GLY A 147 0.60 1.12 -8.03
N PHE A 148 0.41 1.43 -9.31
CA PHE A 148 1.26 0.91 -10.39
C PHE A 148 2.65 1.54 -10.42
N THR A 149 2.87 2.68 -9.77
CA THR A 149 4.22 3.25 -9.63
C THR A 149 5.01 2.54 -8.53
N ILE A 150 4.40 2.25 -7.38
CA ILE A 150 5.12 1.72 -6.21
C ILE A 150 5.11 0.19 -6.13
N ALA A 151 4.01 -0.47 -6.50
CA ALA A 151 3.90 -1.92 -6.45
C ALA A 151 5.00 -2.66 -7.26
N PRO A 152 5.34 -2.28 -8.50
CA PRO A 152 6.43 -2.92 -9.23
C PRO A 152 7.80 -2.63 -8.60
N THR A 153 8.00 -1.45 -8.01
CA THR A 153 9.25 -1.15 -7.29
C THR A 153 9.41 -2.06 -6.09
N CYS A 154 8.37 -2.27 -5.27
CA CYS A 154 8.40 -3.22 -4.16
C CYS A 154 8.69 -4.64 -4.65
N LEU A 155 8.06 -5.05 -5.76
CA LEU A 155 8.27 -6.37 -6.36
C LEU A 155 9.70 -6.60 -6.82
N LEU A 156 10.28 -5.61 -7.51
CA LEU A 156 11.68 -5.64 -7.93
C LEU A 156 12.59 -5.68 -6.71
N LEU A 157 12.34 -4.84 -5.71
CA LEU A 157 13.15 -4.79 -4.49
C LEU A 157 13.17 -6.15 -3.77
N TRP A 158 12.00 -6.80 -3.65
CA TRP A 158 11.90 -8.15 -3.10
C TRP A 158 12.64 -9.17 -3.95
N HIS A 159 12.49 -9.13 -5.28
CA HIS A 159 13.19 -10.05 -6.17
C HIS A 159 14.71 -9.90 -6.07
N TYR A 160 15.22 -8.67 -6.04
CA TYR A 160 16.65 -8.40 -5.87
C TYR A 160 17.14 -8.86 -4.49
N LEU A 161 16.45 -8.52 -3.41
CA LEU A 161 16.90 -8.84 -2.05
C LEU A 161 16.76 -10.33 -1.69
N ALA A 162 15.74 -11.01 -2.21
CA ALA A 162 15.41 -12.39 -1.83
C ALA A 162 15.92 -13.46 -2.80
N ARG A 163 16.15 -13.13 -4.09
CA ARG A 163 16.61 -14.10 -5.10
C ARG A 163 18.03 -13.88 -5.60
N GLN A 164 18.62 -12.69 -5.51
CA GLN A 164 20.05 -12.57 -5.82
C GLN A 164 20.88 -13.04 -4.62
N ILE A 165 21.64 -14.11 -4.85
CA ILE A 165 22.74 -14.51 -3.97
C ILE A 165 23.69 -13.30 -3.95
N TRP A 166 23.93 -12.73 -2.78
CA TRP A 166 24.94 -11.69 -2.58
C TRP A 166 26.30 -12.28 -2.97
N VAL A 167 26.70 -12.09 -4.24
CA VAL A 167 28.05 -12.41 -4.69
C VAL A 167 28.94 -11.35 -4.07
N PRO A 168 29.85 -11.70 -3.13
CA PRO A 168 30.81 -10.75 -2.63
C PRO A 168 31.62 -10.24 -3.82
N LEU A 169 31.79 -8.92 -3.91
CA LEU A 169 32.70 -8.29 -4.86
C LEU A 169 34.13 -8.71 -4.48
N GLU A 170 34.57 -9.87 -4.94
CA GLU A 170 35.98 -10.23 -4.88
C GLU A 170 36.73 -9.26 -5.81
N PRO A 171 37.74 -8.52 -5.31
CA PRO A 171 38.59 -7.73 -6.17
C PRO A 171 39.41 -8.72 -7.01
N GLY A 172 39.14 -8.74 -8.32
CA GLY A 172 40.04 -9.32 -9.32
C GLY A 172 41.27 -8.45 -9.52
#